data_AF-A0AAW3I5G5-F1
#
_entry.id   AF-A0AAW3I5G5-F1
#
_cell.length_a   1.000
_cell.length_b   1.000
_cell.length_c   1.000
_cell.angle_alpha   90.00
_cell.angle_beta   90.00
_cell.angle_gamma   90.00
#
_symmetry.space_group_name_H-M   'P 1'
#
loop_
_entity.id
_entity.type
_entity.pdbx_description
1 polymer ?
#
loop_
_entity_poly.entity_id
_entity_poly.type
_entity_poly.pdbx_seq_one_letter_code
_entity_poly.pdbx_strand_id
1 'polypeptide(L)' 'MLITDTNLSAPDDFYEALIETHRDLTNEQSQELNAALILLLANHLGDMALLREALQQARESVVGS' A
#
# COMPACT_ATOMS: atom_id res chain seq x y z
N MET A 1 15.78 5.32 2.19
CA MET A 1 15.30 4.93 3.53
C MET A 1 13.79 5.08 3.52
N LEU A 2 13.08 4.05 3.97
CA LEU A 2 11.63 4.02 4.01
C LEU A 2 11.08 4.99 5.06
N ILE A 3 9.99 5.68 4.74
CA ILE A 3 9.23 6.49 5.70
C ILE A 3 8.11 5.60 6.25
N THR A 4 8.13 5.34 7.56
CA THR A 4 7.14 4.50 8.25
C THR A 4 6.14 5.30 9.09
N ASP A 5 6.40 6.59 9.29
CA ASP A 5 5.50 7.51 9.97
C ASP A 5 4.47 8.11 8.99
N THR A 6 3.38 8.68 9.52
CA THR A 6 2.35 9.34 8.72
C THR A 6 2.97 10.48 7.89
N ASN A 7 3.01 10.30 6.58
CA ASN A 7 3.57 11.27 5.63
C ASN A 7 2.51 11.86 4.68
N LEU A 8 1.24 11.48 4.85
CA LEU A 8 0.13 12.02 4.05
C LEU A 8 -0.31 13.37 4.62
N SER A 9 -0.38 14.40 3.76
CA SER A 9 -0.87 15.73 4.12
C SER A 9 -2.35 15.75 4.48
N ALA A 10 -3.12 14.83 3.93
CA ALA A 10 -4.54 14.61 4.22
C ALA A 10 -4.79 13.10 4.32
N PRO A 11 -4.53 12.48 5.48
CA PRO A 11 -4.71 11.04 5.66
C PRO A 11 -6.17 10.61 5.43
N ASP A 12 -7.13 11.39 5.95
CA ASP A 12 -8.56 11.08 5.88
C ASP A 12 -9.06 11.02 4.43
N ASP A 13 -8.70 12.01 3.61
CA ASP A 13 -9.07 12.07 2.18
C ASP A 13 -8.54 10.84 1.41
N PHE A 14 -7.33 10.39 1.73
CA PHE A 14 -6.76 9.19 1.12
C PHE A 14 -7.50 7.92 1.57
N TYR A 15 -7.82 7.80 2.85
CA TYR A 15 -8.57 6.66 3.37
C TYR A 15 -9.98 6.60 2.76
N GLU A 16 -10.66 7.73 2.62
CA GLU A 16 -11.95 7.81 1.93
C GLU A 16 -11.82 7.33 0.48
N ALA A 17 -10.88 7.90 -0.28
CA ALA A 17 -10.65 7.51 -1.68
C ALA A 17 -10.33 6.02 -1.83
N LEU A 18 -9.56 5.45 -0.90
CA LEU A 18 -9.24 4.01 -0.90
C LEU A 18 -10.51 3.18 -0.68
N ILE A 19 -11.32 3.51 0.34
CA ILE A 19 -12.58 2.80 0.62
C ILE A 19 -13.53 2.88 -0.57
N GLU A 20 -13.67 4.06 -1.17
CA GLU A 20 -14.52 4.25 -2.35
C GLU A 20 -14.06 3.43 -3.55
N THR A 21 -12.75 3.32 -3.75
CA THR A 21 -12.14 2.52 -4.82
C THR A 21 -12.45 1.02 -4.68
N HIS A 22 -12.65 0.54 -3.45
CA HIS A 22 -13.06 -0.84 -3.17
C HIS A 22 -14.59 -1.05 -3.19
N ARG A 23 -15.39 0.01 -3.30
CA ARG A 23 -16.86 -0.09 -3.29
C ARG A 23 -17.34 -0.96 -4.46
N ASP A 24 -18.31 -1.82 -4.19
CA ASP A 24 -18.94 -2.74 -5.14
C ASP A 24 -18.02 -3.83 -5.75
N LEU A 25 -16.77 -3.97 -5.27
CA LEU A 25 -15.87 -5.05 -5.67
C LEU A 25 -16.11 -6.33 -4.86
N THR A 26 -15.94 -7.49 -5.49
CA THR A 26 -15.80 -8.75 -4.75
C THR A 26 -14.47 -8.80 -4.00
N ASN A 27 -14.32 -9.77 -3.09
CA ASN A 27 -13.06 -9.97 -2.38
C ASN A 27 -11.89 -10.24 -3.34
N GLU A 28 -12.11 -11.04 -4.39
CA GLU A 28 -11.10 -11.35 -5.41
C GLU A 28 -10.72 -10.09 -6.18
N GLN A 29 -11.70 -9.31 -6.63
CA GLN A 29 -11.44 -8.04 -7.33
C GLN A 29 -10.72 -7.02 -6.44
N SER A 30 -11.07 -6.98 -5.15
CA SER A 30 -10.40 -6.14 -4.15
C SER A 30 -8.92 -6.54 -3.97
N GLN A 31 -8.62 -7.84 -4.00
CA GLN A 31 -7.23 -8.32 -3.97
C GLN A 31 -6.47 -7.97 -5.26
N GLU A 32 -7.09 -8.13 -6.43
CA GLU A 32 -6.51 -7.72 -7.72
C GLU A 32 -6.21 -6.21 -7.75
N LEU A 33 -7.14 -5.40 -7.23
CA LEU A 33 -6.97 -3.95 -7.11
C LEU A 33 -5.77 -3.60 -6.22
N ASN A 34 -5.66 -4.25 -5.06
CA ASN A 34 -4.53 -4.04 -4.15
C ASN A 34 -3.19 -4.42 -4.80
N ALA A 35 -3.13 -5.54 -5.52
CA ALA A 35 -1.93 -5.95 -6.24
C ALA A 35 -1.55 -4.94 -7.33
N ALA A 36 -2.53 -4.45 -8.10
CA ALA A 36 -2.31 -3.44 -9.12
C ALA A 36 -1.82 -2.11 -8.52
N LEU A 37 -2.43 -1.65 -7.42
CA LEU A 37 -2.02 -0.45 -6.71
C LEU A 37 -0.58 -0.55 -6.17
N ILE A 38 -0.21 -1.68 -5.56
CA ILE A 38 1.15 -1.94 -5.09
C ILE A 38 2.16 -1.84 -6.24
N LEU A 39 1.86 -2.44 -7.39
CA LEU A 39 2.74 -2.39 -8.56
C LEU A 39 2.87 -0.97 -9.12
N LEU A 40 1.78 -0.21 -9.18
CA LEU A 40 1.81 1.19 -9.63
C LEU A 40 2.68 2.07 -8.71
N LEU A 41 2.49 1.95 -7.39
CA LEU A 41 3.30 2.67 -6.41
C LEU A 41 4.77 2.24 -6.46
N ALA A 42 5.04 0.93 -6.63
CA ALA A 42 6.40 0.43 -6.76
C ALA A 42 7.10 0.99 -8.01
N ASN A 43 6.40 1.04 -9.14
CA ASN A 43 6.88 1.67 -10.37
C ASN A 43 7.13 3.16 -10.19
N HIS A 44 6.26 3.86 -9.45
CA HIS A 44 6.44 5.28 -9.16
C HIS A 44 7.67 5.55 -8.28
N LEU A 45 7.94 4.69 -7.30
CA LEU A 45 9.11 4.79 -6.43
C LEU A 45 10.42 4.49 -7.17
N GLY A 46 10.43 3.47 -8.05
CA GLY A 46 11.57 3.15 -8.91
C GLY A 46 12.86 2.67 -8.20
N ASP A 47 12.83 2.49 -6.88
CA ASP A 47 14.00 2.12 -6.07
C ASP A 47 13.83 0.73 -5.43
N MET A 48 14.57 -0.26 -5.97
CA MET A 48 14.55 -1.64 -5.47
C MET A 48 15.06 -1.81 -4.04
N ALA A 49 15.93 -0.93 -3.54
CA ALA A 49 16.40 -1.00 -2.15
C ALA A 49 15.26 -0.58 -1.21
N LEU A 50 14.57 0.51 -1.54
CA LEU A 50 13.40 0.98 -0.80
C LEU A 50 12.26 -0.05 -0.81
N LEU A 51 12.01 -0.68 -1.96
CA LEU A 51 10.97 -1.71 -2.09
C LEU A 51 11.27 -2.95 -1.24
N ARG A 52 12.54 -3.37 -1.15
CA ARG A 52 12.93 -4.48 -0.26
C ARG A 52 12.71 -4.16 1.20
N GLU A 53 13.08 -2.94 1.62
CA GLU A 53 12.85 -2.44 2.99
C GLU A 53 11.34 -2.45 3.32
N ALA A 54 10.50 -1.97 2.40
CA ALA A 54 9.04 -1.97 2.55
C ALA A 54 8.46 -3.39 2.67
N LEU A 55 8.89 -4.33 1.81
CA LEU A 55 8.42 -5.72 1.86
C LEU A 55 8.81 -6.42 3.17
N GLN A 56 10.02 -6.17 3.67
CA GLN A 56 10.47 -6.73 4.95
C GLN A 56 9.60 -6.21 6.10
N GLN A 57 9.43 -4.88 6.20
CA GLN A 57 8.63 -4.24 7.25
C GLN A 57 7.15 -4.70 7.21
N ALA A 58 6.56 -4.77 6.01
CA ALA A 58 5.19 -5.25 5.83
C ALA A 58 5.04 -6.70 6.33
N ARG A 59 5.99 -7.59 5.99
CA ARG A 59 5.98 -8.98 6.47
C ARG A 59 6.14 -9.07 7.99
N GLU A 60 7.03 -8.28 8.57
CA GLU A 60 7.25 -8.22 10.02
C GLU A 60 5.99 -7.75 10.77
N SER A 61 5.25 -6.77 10.24
CA SER A 61 4.02 -6.28 10.87
C SER A 61 2.90 -7.32 11.01
N VAL A 62 2.85 -8.32 10.12
CA VAL A 62 1.82 -9.36 10.11
C VAL A 62 2.27 -10.62 10.84
N VAL A 63 3.57 -10.95 10.81
CA VAL A 63 4.13 -12.18 11.41
C VAL A 63 4.65 -11.95 12.83
N GLY A 64 4.99 -10.72 13.20
CA GLY A 64 5.59 -10.34 14.48
C GLY A 64 4.61 -9.85 15.55
N SER A 65 3.31 -10.13 15.42
CA SER A 65 2.30 -9.91 16.48
C SER A 65 2.16 -11.11 17.40
#